data_AF-A0A1V3N998-F1
#
_entry.id   AF-A0A1V3N998-F1
#
_cell.length_a   1.000
_cell.length_b   1.000
_cell.length_c   1.000
_cell.angle_alpha   90.00
_cell.angle_beta   90.00
_cell.angle_gamma   90.00
#
_symmetry.space_group_name_H-M   'P 1'
#
loop_
_entity.id
_entity.type
_entity.pdbx_description
1 polymer ?
#
loop_
_entity_poly.entity_id
_entity_poly.type
_entity_poly.pdbx_seq_one_letter_code
_entity_poly.pdbx_strand_id
1 'polypeptide(L)'
;MGGNQGTEWEKLAEIVPDRATLDDTFHDWEKNAEASIIMLQSREINAVPVMVTVADLQLWCKEQGRQVDGEARAVYVSHLLRFQGSGPPQ
;
A
#
# COMPACT_ATOMS: atom_id res chain seq x y z
N MET A 1 -14.82 -12.83 23.15
CA MET A 1 -15.36 -12.52 21.81
C MET A 1 -14.18 -12.46 20.87
N GLY A 2 -14.09 -13.40 19.93
CA GLY A 2 -12.93 -13.55 19.04
C GLY A 2 -12.83 -12.38 18.08
N GLY A 3 -11.78 -11.58 18.21
CA GLY A 3 -11.45 -10.57 17.21
C GLY A 3 -10.92 -11.29 15.98
N ASN A 4 -11.70 -11.30 14.91
CA ASN A 4 -11.20 -11.70 13.60
C ASN A 4 -10.14 -10.66 13.18
N GLN A 5 -8.88 -10.91 13.49
CA GLN A 5 -7.75 -10.15 12.97
C GLN A 5 -7.58 -10.58 11.51
N GLY A 6 -8.41 -10.05 10.62
CA GLY A 6 -8.24 -10.26 9.19
C GLY A 6 -6.82 -9.90 8.76
N THR A 7 -6.33 -10.52 7.70
CA THR A 7 -5.09 -10.15 7.04
C THR A 7 -5.10 -8.66 6.67
N GLU A 8 -3.93 -8.04 6.51
CA GLU A 8 -3.87 -6.64 6.06
C GLU A 8 -4.61 -6.42 4.73
N TRP A 9 -4.66 -7.45 3.87
CA TRP A 9 -5.44 -7.42 2.64
C TRP A 9 -6.95 -7.33 2.88
N GLU A 10 -7.50 -8.14 3.79
CA GLU A 10 -8.92 -8.11 4.14
C GLU A 10 -9.29 -6.76 4.76
N LYS A 11 -8.47 -6.25 5.68
CA LYS A 11 -8.66 -4.92 6.27
C LYS A 11 -8.66 -3.82 5.22
N LEU A 12 -7.75 -3.91 4.24
CA LEU A 12 -7.69 -2.96 3.14
C LEU A 12 -8.96 -3.04 2.29
N ALA A 13 -9.35 -4.25 1.87
CA ALA A 13 -10.51 -4.49 1.02
C ALA A 13 -11.83 -3.98 1.63
N GLU A 14 -11.95 -3.97 2.97
CA GLU A 14 -13.13 -3.48 3.68
C GLU A 14 -13.25 -1.94 3.70
N ILE A 15 -12.13 -1.22 3.59
CA ILE A 15 -12.09 0.23 3.86
C ILE A 15 -11.94 1.07 2.59
N VAL A 16 -11.51 0.45 1.49
CA VAL A 16 -11.27 1.14 0.23
C VAL A 16 -12.60 1.40 -0.48
N PRO A 17 -12.90 2.66 -0.88
CA PRO A 17 -14.08 2.94 -1.67
C PRO A 17 -13.94 2.44 -3.12
N ASP A 18 -12.69 2.25 -3.58
CA ASP A 18 -12.32 1.83 -4.92
C ASP A 18 -11.99 0.32 -4.98
N ARG A 19 -12.76 -0.53 -4.30
CA ARG A 19 -12.52 -2.00 -4.24
C ARG A 19 -12.36 -2.65 -5.61
N ALA A 20 -13.07 -2.15 -6.62
CA ALA A 20 -12.99 -2.62 -8.00
C ALA A 20 -11.61 -2.38 -8.67
N THR A 21 -10.75 -1.56 -8.06
CA THR A 21 -9.37 -1.31 -8.52
C THR A 21 -8.36 -2.27 -7.91
N LEU A 22 -8.74 -3.00 -6.86
CA LEU A 22 -7.93 -4.02 -6.23
C LEU A 22 -8.26 -5.38 -6.86
N ASP A 23 -7.26 -6.27 -6.94
CA ASP A 23 -7.47 -7.64 -7.39
C ASP A 23 -8.44 -8.40 -6.48
N ASP A 24 -9.04 -9.46 -7.00
CA ASP A 24 -10.06 -10.21 -6.26
C ASP A 24 -9.48 -10.84 -4.98
N THR A 25 -8.24 -11.35 -5.07
CA THR A 25 -7.54 -12.00 -3.96
C THR A 25 -6.17 -11.39 -3.69
N PHE A 26 -5.66 -11.59 -2.47
CA PHE A 26 -4.28 -11.23 -2.12
C PHE A 26 -3.26 -11.91 -3.04
N HIS A 27 -3.52 -13.16 -3.42
CA HIS A 27 -2.62 -13.92 -4.30
C HIS A 27 -2.55 -13.33 -5.71
N ASP A 28 -3.69 -12.92 -6.26
CA ASP A 28 -3.74 -12.27 -7.58
C ASP A 28 -3.01 -10.93 -7.55
N TRP A 29 -3.22 -10.16 -6.47
CA TRP A 29 -2.49 -8.91 -6.23
C TRP A 29 -0.98 -9.12 -6.12
N GLU A 30 -0.53 -10.09 -5.32
CA GLU A 30 0.89 -10.39 -5.11
C GLU A 30 1.55 -10.75 -6.44
N LYS A 31 0.92 -11.64 -7.21
CA LYS A 31 1.39 -12.04 -8.54
C LYS A 31 1.48 -10.86 -9.51
N ASN A 32 0.47 -9.99 -9.53
CA ASN A 32 0.44 -8.82 -10.41
C ASN A 32 1.47 -7.76 -9.99
N ALA A 33 1.70 -7.60 -8.69
CA ALA A 33 2.72 -6.72 -8.13
C ALA A 33 4.13 -7.22 -8.49
N GLU A 34 4.41 -8.51 -8.32
CA GLU A 34 5.68 -9.13 -8.70
C GLU A 34 5.97 -8.98 -10.20
N ALA A 35 4.98 -9.27 -11.05
CA ALA A 35 5.11 -9.09 -12.49
C ALA A 35 5.41 -7.63 -12.87
N SER A 36 4.77 -6.68 -12.18
CA SER A 36 5.02 -5.25 -12.37
C SER A 36 6.42 -4.84 -11.94
N ILE A 37 6.93 -5.36 -10.81
CA ILE A 37 8.31 -5.12 -10.36
C ILE A 37 9.32 -5.62 -11.38
N ILE A 38 9.15 -6.85 -11.87
CA ILE A 38 10.03 -7.44 -12.89
C ILE A 38 10.01 -6.60 -14.17
N MET A 39 8.82 -6.16 -14.61
CA MET A 39 8.67 -5.28 -15.77
C MET A 39 9.42 -3.96 -15.56
N LEU A 40 9.30 -3.32 -14.39
CA LEU A 40 10.00 -2.07 -14.09
C LEU A 40 11.53 -2.27 -14.08
N GLN A 41 12.01 -3.34 -13.47
CA GLN A 41 13.43 -3.69 -13.44
C GLN A 41 14.01 -3.93 -14.84
N SER A 42 13.25 -4.59 -15.73
CA SER A 42 13.66 -4.77 -17.13
C SER A 42 13.79 -3.46 -17.93
N ARG A 43 13.22 -2.36 -17.41
CA ARG A 43 13.31 -1.01 -17.98
C ARG A 43 14.33 -0.14 -17.25
N GLU A 44 15.21 -0.74 -16.44
CA GLU A 44 16.21 -0.06 -15.62
C GLU A 44 15.59 0.90 -14.57
N ILE A 45 14.30 0.72 -14.24
CA ILE A 45 13.62 1.49 -13.20
C ILE A 45 13.78 0.74 -11.87
N ASN A 46 14.38 1.41 -10.88
CA ASN A 46 14.53 0.86 -9.54
C ASN A 46 13.18 0.88 -8.79
N ALA A 47 12.50 -0.27 -8.78
CA ALA A 47 11.30 -0.48 -7.97
C ALA A 47 11.68 -0.86 -6.53
N VAL A 48 11.28 -0.05 -5.56
CA VAL A 48 11.54 -0.29 -4.13
C VAL A 48 10.24 -0.69 -3.44
N PRO A 49 10.15 -1.88 -2.82
CA PRO A 49 8.98 -2.26 -2.04
C PRO A 49 8.91 -1.41 -0.76
N VAL A 50 7.70 -0.95 -0.43
CA VAL A 50 7.43 -0.19 0.80
C VAL A 50 6.39 -0.93 1.62
N MET A 51 6.75 -1.27 2.85
CA MET A 51 5.82 -1.88 3.79
C MET A 51 4.83 -0.82 4.28
N VAL A 52 3.54 -1.12 4.15
CA VAL A 52 2.42 -0.26 4.58
C VAL A 52 1.48 -1.08 5.44
N THR A 53 1.09 -0.55 6.59
CA THR A 53 0.00 -1.11 7.39
C THR A 53 -1.29 -0.37 7.08
N VAL A 54 -2.43 -1.06 7.13
CA VAL A 54 -3.74 -0.44 6.90
C VAL A 54 -4.06 0.58 7.98
N ALA A 55 -3.63 0.33 9.22
CA ALA A 55 -3.85 1.24 10.34
C ALA A 55 -3.12 2.58 10.14
N ASP A 56 -1.85 2.57 9.73
CA ASP A 56 -1.08 3.80 9.52
C ASP A 56 -1.61 4.59 8.31
N LEU A 57 -1.99 3.89 7.24
CA LEU A 57 -2.63 4.49 6.07
C LEU A 57 -3.97 5.16 6.43
N GLN A 58 -4.82 4.49 7.23
CA GLN A 58 -6.08 5.06 7.69
C GLN A 58 -5.88 6.30 8.55
N LEU A 59 -4.94 6.24 9.49
CA LEU A 59 -4.63 7.37 10.37
C LEU A 59 -4.17 8.56 9.54
N TRP A 60 -3.24 8.34 8.60
CA TRP A 60 -2.75 9.38 7.72
C TRP A 60 -3.87 9.97 6.85
N CYS A 61 -4.70 9.14 6.21
CA CYS A 61 -5.83 9.63 5.41
C CYS A 61 -6.82 10.46 6.24
N LYS A 62 -7.09 10.04 7.49
CA LYS A 62 -7.95 10.79 8.41
C LYS A 62 -7.37 12.16 8.76
N GLU A 63 -6.06 12.24 9.02
CA GLU A 63 -5.36 13.50 9.27
C GLU A 63 -5.39 14.44 8.05
N GLN A 64 -5.34 13.87 6.84
CA GLN A 64 -5.44 14.63 5.58
C GLN A 64 -6.89 14.98 5.18
N GLY A 65 -7.90 14.46 5.88
CA GLY A 65 -9.31 14.62 5.51
C GLY A 65 -9.68 13.95 4.19
N ARG A 66 -9.05 12.82 3.85
CA ARG A 66 -9.21 12.09 2.58
C ARG A 66 -9.71 10.66 2.81
N GLN A 67 -10.31 10.06 1.78
CA GLN A 67 -10.67 8.65 1.76
C GLN A 67 -9.44 7.78 1.45
N VAL A 68 -9.51 6.50 1.79
CA VAL A 68 -8.43 5.53 1.52
C VAL A 68 -8.57 4.98 0.10
N ASP A 69 -8.52 5.85 -0.90
CA ASP A 69 -8.59 5.48 -2.32
C ASP A 69 -7.20 5.26 -2.94
N GLY A 70 -7.16 4.85 -4.22
CA GLY A 70 -5.92 4.60 -4.95
C GLY A 70 -4.99 5.81 -5.04
N GLU A 71 -5.55 7.02 -5.12
CA GLU A 71 -4.75 8.25 -5.12
C GLU A 71 -4.09 8.44 -3.75
N ALA A 72 -4.85 8.33 -2.67
CA ALA A 72 -4.34 8.46 -1.31
C ALA A 72 -3.26 7.41 -1.00
N ARG A 73 -3.42 6.17 -1.48
CA ARG A 73 -2.39 5.11 -1.35
C ARG A 73 -1.09 5.52 -2.04
N ALA A 74 -1.15 6.02 -3.27
CA ALA A 74 0.04 6.44 -4.01
C ALA A 74 0.75 7.64 -3.35
N VAL A 75 -0.03 8.61 -2.86
CA VAL A 75 0.49 9.78 -2.14
C VAL A 75 1.12 9.37 -0.81
N TYR A 76 0.49 8.45 -0.07
CA TYR A 76 1.00 7.96 1.20
C TYR A 76 2.34 7.22 1.05
N VAL A 77 2.46 6.33 0.06
CA VAL A 77 3.75 5.67 -0.24
C VAL A 77 4.82 6.69 -0.63
N SER A 78 4.46 7.69 -1.44
CA SER A 78 5.37 8.78 -1.81
C SER A 78 5.80 9.61 -0.59
N HIS A 79 4.90 9.83 0.36
CA HIS A 79 5.19 10.44 1.65
C HIS A 79 6.20 9.58 2.41
N LEU A 80 5.91 8.28 2.64
CA LEU A 80 6.82 7.37 3.33
C LEU A 80 8.23 7.35 2.74
N LEU A 81 8.36 7.30 1.41
CA LEU A 81 9.66 7.33 0.73
C LEU A 81 10.46 8.61 1.00
N ARG A 82 9.79 9.77 1.10
CA ARG A 82 10.44 11.04 1.45
C ARG A 82 10.96 11.03 2.88
N PHE A 83 10.24 10.40 3.81
CA PHE A 83 10.69 10.27 5.20
C PHE A 83 11.76 9.19 5.38
N GLN A 84 11.71 8.11 4.60
CA GLN A 84 12.75 7.07 4.56
C GLN A 84 14.07 7.57 3.92
N GLY A 85 14.06 8.70 3.22
CA GLY A 85 15.26 9.44 2.79
C GLY A 85 16.01 10.14 3.94
N SER A 86 15.51 10.07 5.18
CA SER A 86 16.17 10.52 6.41
C SER A 86 16.34 9.34 7.39
N GLY A 87 17.08 8.31 7.00
CA GLY A 87 17.56 7.31 7.97
C GLY A 87 18.62 7.95 8.91
N PRO A 88 18.69 7.57 10.21
CA PRO A 88 19.77 8.03 11.08
C PRO A 88 21.13 7.56 10.53
N PRO A 89 22.22 8.32 10.71
CA PRO A 89 23.55 7.87 10.32
C PRO A 89 23.88 6.58 11.06
N GLN A 90 24.32 5.57 10.30
CA GLN A 90 24.93 4.34 10.79
C GLN A 90 26.27 4.69 11.46
#